data_AF-A0ABD1TAW1-F1
#
_entry.id   AF-A0ABD1TAW1-F1
#
_cell.length_a   1.000
_cell.length_b   1.000
_cell.length_c   1.000
_cell.angle_alpha   90.00
_cell.angle_beta   90.00
_cell.angle_gamma   90.00
#
_symmetry.space_group_name_H-M   'P 1'
#
loop_
_entity.id
_entity.type
_entity.pdbx_description
1 polymer ?
#
loop_
_entity_poly.entity_id
_entity_poly.type
_entity_poly.pdbx_seq_one_letter_code
_entity_poly.pdbx_strand_id
1 'polypeptide(L)'
;MESENKSETKPYDRLSELKSFDETKSDVKGLADSGITKVPHIFIQLQDSPDRVTTTPRNIGLSIPIIDLDGVDKDPIKYKEIVDKIRDASETWGFFPLVNHGIPESDMENMQFSRTNVVESTSKENKKRNHSDNGPNRGNNLSGKKFKYNFEKA
;
A
#
# COMPACT_ATOMS: atom_id res chain seq x y z
N MET A 1 -31.23 11.09 44.50
CA MET A 1 -30.76 9.80 43.98
C MET A 1 -30.83 9.91 42.48
N GLU A 2 -29.71 10.21 41.84
CA GLU A 2 -29.63 10.31 40.39
C GLU A 2 -28.45 9.43 40.00
N SER A 3 -28.80 8.29 39.40
CA SER A 3 -27.90 7.22 39.04
C SER A 3 -27.07 7.61 37.82
N GLU A 4 -25.77 7.71 37.98
CA GLU A 4 -24.81 7.77 36.88
C GLU A 4 -24.88 6.47 36.06
N ASN A 5 -25.35 6.57 34.81
CA ASN A 5 -25.23 5.50 33.83
C ASN A 5 -23.77 5.40 33.35
N LYS A 6 -22.99 4.57 34.03
CA LYS A 6 -21.66 4.16 33.58
C LYS A 6 -21.83 3.18 32.42
N SER A 7 -21.66 3.66 31.18
CA SER A 7 -21.70 2.79 30.00
C SER A 7 -20.53 1.79 30.08
N GLU A 8 -20.83 0.53 30.36
CA GLU A 8 -19.87 -0.57 30.29
C GLU A 8 -19.42 -0.77 28.83
N THR A 9 -18.25 -0.25 28.48
CA THR A 9 -17.60 -0.56 27.21
C THR A 9 -16.97 -1.93 27.30
N LYS A 10 -17.53 -2.92 26.59
CA LYS A 10 -16.89 -4.24 26.42
C LYS A 10 -15.48 -4.06 25.85
N PRO A 11 -14.48 -4.83 26.32
CA PRO A 11 -13.13 -4.78 25.77
C PRO A 11 -13.16 -5.13 24.28
N TYR A 12 -12.47 -4.32 23.47
CA TYR A 12 -12.36 -4.50 22.02
C TYR A 12 -11.61 -5.81 21.71
N ASP A 13 -12.27 -6.73 21.01
CA ASP A 13 -11.68 -7.97 20.54
C ASP A 13 -11.27 -7.83 19.06
N ARG A 14 -9.99 -7.53 18.84
CA ARG A 14 -9.41 -7.38 17.50
C ARG A 14 -9.52 -8.66 16.66
N LEU A 15 -9.49 -9.84 17.27
CA LEU A 15 -9.49 -11.10 16.54
C LEU A 15 -10.86 -11.41 15.93
N SER A 16 -11.95 -11.11 16.64
CA SER A 16 -13.29 -11.29 16.07
C SER A 16 -13.59 -10.32 14.94
N GLU A 17 -13.20 -9.04 15.06
CA GLU A 17 -13.37 -8.08 13.96
C GLU A 17 -12.54 -8.49 12.73
N LEU A 18 -11.29 -8.93 12.92
CA LEU A 18 -10.44 -9.40 11.82
C LEU A 18 -11.04 -10.63 11.11
N LYS A 19 -11.57 -11.60 11.87
CA LYS A 19 -12.27 -12.75 11.29
C LYS A 19 -13.49 -12.33 10.48
N SER A 20 -14.32 -11.43 11.02
CA SER A 20 -15.51 -10.95 10.31
C SER A 20 -15.14 -10.22 9.01
N PHE A 21 -14.02 -9.48 9.00
CA PHE A 21 -13.49 -8.86 7.79
C PHE A 21 -13.02 -9.91 6.78
N ASP A 22 -12.21 -10.89 7.20
CA ASP A 22 -11.74 -11.98 6.34
C ASP A 22 -12.89 -12.84 5.77
N GLU A 23 -13.99 -12.96 6.50
CA GLU A 23 -15.22 -13.63 6.06
C GLU A 23 -15.94 -12.87 4.95
N THR A 24 -15.85 -11.53 4.90
CA THR A 24 -16.39 -10.74 3.78
C THR A 24 -15.73 -11.07 2.44
N LYS A 25 -14.55 -11.71 2.47
CA LYS A 25 -13.69 -11.97 1.30
C LYS A 25 -13.44 -10.72 0.44
N SER A 26 -13.57 -9.55 1.06
CA SER A 26 -13.36 -8.25 0.41
C SER A 26 -11.97 -7.75 0.77
N ASP A 27 -11.31 -7.11 -0.19
CA ASP A 27 -10.07 -6.37 0.06
C ASP A 27 -10.39 -4.98 0.64
N VAL A 28 -9.35 -4.24 1.04
CA VAL A 28 -9.51 -2.88 1.57
C VAL A 28 -10.11 -1.92 0.53
N LYS A 29 -9.86 -2.17 -0.76
CA LYS A 29 -10.49 -1.40 -1.85
C LYS A 29 -11.99 -1.66 -1.91
N GLY A 30 -12.43 -2.91 -1.87
CA GLY A 30 -13.84 -3.29 -1.83
C GLY A 30 -14.55 -2.76 -0.57
N LEU A 31 -13.84 -2.72 0.56
CA LEU A 31 -14.33 -2.06 1.76
C LEU A 31 -14.52 -0.55 1.54
N ALA A 32 -13.56 0.15 0.95
CA ALA A 32 -13.69 1.57 0.63
C ALA A 32 -14.82 1.84 -0.37
N ASP A 33 -14.90 1.07 -1.45
CA ASP A 33 -15.93 1.16 -2.49
C ASP A 33 -17.34 0.85 -1.96
N SER A 34 -17.48 0.17 -0.81
CA SER A 34 -18.77 -0.08 -0.15
C SER A 34 -19.38 1.16 0.53
N GLY A 35 -18.63 2.26 0.62
CA GLY A 35 -19.10 3.52 1.17
C GLY A 35 -19.13 3.56 2.70
N ILE A 36 -18.20 2.86 3.37
CA ILE A 36 -18.10 2.91 4.83
C ILE A 36 -17.95 4.35 5.35
N THR A 37 -18.68 4.68 6.41
CA THR A 37 -18.60 6.01 7.06
C THR A 37 -17.64 6.04 8.25
N LYS A 38 -17.17 4.86 8.69
CA LYS A 38 -16.22 4.68 9.79
C LYS A 38 -15.21 3.62 9.41
N VAL A 39 -13.93 3.88 9.70
CA VAL A 39 -12.84 2.93 9.50
C VAL A 39 -12.94 1.81 10.56
N PRO A 40 -12.92 0.52 10.17
CA PRO A 40 -12.89 -0.59 11.13
C PRO A 40 -11.69 -0.49 12.07
N HIS A 41 -11.88 -0.89 13.33
CA HIS A 41 -10.90 -0.64 14.39
C HIS A 41 -9.62 -1.47 14.18
N ILE A 42 -9.71 -2.60 13.46
CA ILE A 42 -8.55 -3.40 13.01
C ILE A 42 -7.52 -2.65 12.16
N PHE A 43 -7.93 -1.59 11.46
CA PHE A 43 -7.06 -0.74 10.60
C PHE A 43 -6.57 0.52 11.32
N ILE A 44 -7.03 0.77 12.54
CA ILE A 44 -6.58 1.91 13.33
C ILE A 44 -5.31 1.49 14.08
N GLN A 45 -4.20 2.14 13.76
CA GLN A 45 -2.97 1.96 14.50
C GLN A 45 -3.12 2.62 15.88
N LEU A 46 -3.16 1.80 16.93
CA LEU A 46 -3.23 2.28 18.31
C LEU A 46 -1.93 3.01 18.68
N GLN A 47 -2.07 4.04 19.50
CA GLN A 47 -1.03 5.02 19.80
C GLN A 47 0.18 4.46 20.57
N ASP A 48 0.15 3.19 20.99
CA ASP A 48 1.11 2.55 21.89
C ASP A 48 2.28 1.84 21.18
N SER A 49 2.38 1.91 19.84
CA SER A 49 3.60 1.45 19.17
C SER A 49 4.71 2.49 19.40
N PRO A 50 5.86 2.12 19.99
CA PRO A 50 6.97 3.05 20.27
C PRO A 50 7.56 3.70 19.00
N ASP A 51 7.27 3.15 17.83
CA ASP A 51 7.78 3.62 16.53
C ASP A 51 6.94 4.76 15.90
N ARG A 52 6.06 5.41 16.67
CA ARG A 52 5.27 6.53 16.14
C ARG A 52 6.14 7.76 15.92
N VAL A 53 6.56 7.93 14.68
CA VAL A 53 6.79 9.26 14.11
C VAL A 53 5.44 9.96 14.09
N THR A 54 5.20 10.82 15.07
CA THR A 54 4.11 11.79 14.99
C THR A 54 4.41 12.71 13.81
N THR A 55 3.74 12.50 12.68
CA THR A 55 3.72 13.43 11.54
C THR A 55 2.87 14.65 11.88
N THR A 56 3.18 15.31 12.99
CA THR A 56 3.15 16.77 12.90
C THR A 56 4.22 17.12 11.87
N PRO A 57 3.93 17.93 10.83
CA PRO A 57 5.00 18.50 10.02
C PRO A 57 5.75 19.45 10.95
N ARG A 58 6.64 18.90 11.77
CA ARG A 58 7.71 19.67 12.34
C ARG A 58 8.46 20.12 11.10
N ASN A 59 8.42 21.43 10.86
CA ASN A 59 9.18 22.09 9.81
C ASN A 59 10.67 22.03 10.20
N ILE A 60 11.18 20.81 10.38
CA ILE A 60 12.60 20.51 10.34
C ILE A 60 12.86 20.70 8.86
N GLY A 61 13.59 21.73 8.44
CA GLY A 61 13.85 22.10 7.04
C GLY A 61 14.66 21.05 6.26
N LEU A 62 14.28 19.78 6.40
CA LEU A 62 14.81 18.60 5.77
C LEU A 62 14.21 18.55 4.37
N SER A 63 14.97 19.01 3.39
CA SER A 63 14.64 18.87 1.98
C SER A 63 15.36 17.65 1.43
N ILE A 64 14.59 16.63 1.05
CA ILE A 64 15.12 15.45 0.35
C ILE A 64 15.76 15.93 -0.97
N PRO A 65 17.00 15.52 -1.28
CA PRO A 65 17.68 15.95 -2.50
C PRO A 65 17.00 15.35 -3.72
N ILE A 66 16.80 16.16 -4.76
CA ILE A 66 16.40 15.70 -6.10
C ILE A 66 17.68 15.64 -6.94
N ILE A 67 17.95 14.48 -7.57
CA ILE A 67 19.14 14.30 -8.40
C ILE A 67 18.75 14.33 -9.87
N ASP A 68 19.37 15.24 -10.61
CA ASP A 68 19.24 15.38 -12.06
C ASP A 68 20.29 14.50 -12.76
N LEU A 69 19.83 13.61 -13.63
CA LEU A 69 20.67 12.70 -14.41
C LEU A 69 21.00 13.22 -15.82
N ASP A 70 20.60 14.45 -16.17
CA ASP A 70 20.88 14.98 -17.51
C ASP A 70 22.39 15.08 -17.79
N GLY A 71 22.79 14.52 -18.92
CA GLY A 71 24.17 14.51 -19.40
C GLY A 71 25.11 13.58 -18.64
N VAL A 72 24.59 12.68 -17.78
CA VAL A 72 25.38 11.63 -17.10
C VAL A 72 26.17 10.74 -18.07
N ASP A 73 25.64 10.55 -19.28
CA ASP A 73 26.20 9.73 -20.35
C ASP A 73 27.09 10.51 -21.33
N LYS A 74 27.11 11.85 -21.25
CA LYS A 74 27.75 12.74 -22.23
C LYS A 74 29.06 13.36 -21.75
N ASP A 75 29.19 13.57 -20.44
CA ASP A 75 30.33 14.29 -19.85
C ASP A 75 30.91 13.52 -18.65
N PRO A 76 32.17 13.03 -18.73
CA PRO A 76 32.83 12.32 -17.63
C PRO A 76 32.93 13.12 -16.32
N ILE A 77 32.98 14.46 -16.40
CA ILE A 77 33.03 15.33 -15.22
C ILE A 77 31.66 15.32 -14.54
N LYS A 78 30.58 15.56 -15.30
CA LYS A 78 29.21 15.49 -14.79
C LYS A 78 28.86 14.11 -14.25
N TYR A 79 29.29 13.05 -14.93
CA TYR A 79 29.11 11.68 -14.45
C TYR A 79 29.64 11.53 -13.02
N LYS A 80 30.88 12.00 -12.77
CA LYS A 80 31.48 11.93 -11.45
C LYS A 80 30.70 12.75 -10.41
N GLU A 81 30.29 13.97 -10.75
CA GLU A 81 29.48 14.81 -9.87
C GLU A 81 28.12 14.17 -9.50
N ILE A 82 27.45 13.55 -10.48
CA ILE A 82 26.17 12.86 -10.26
C ILE A 82 26.37 11.63 -9.38
N VAL A 83 27.42 10.84 -9.61
CA VAL A 83 27.76 9.68 -8.77
C VAL A 83 28.05 10.10 -7.32
N ASP A 84 28.79 11.19 -7.13
CA ASP A 84 29.07 11.73 -5.79
C ASP A 84 27.76 12.17 -5.10
N LYS A 85 26.85 12.87 -5.81
CA LYS A 85 25.52 13.23 -5.28
C LYS A 85 24.68 12.00 -4.89
N ILE A 86 24.70 10.95 -5.72
CA ILE A 86 23.98 9.69 -5.44
C ILE A 86 24.54 9.02 -4.18
N ARG A 87 25.87 8.96 -4.02
CA ARG A 87 26.51 8.41 -2.82
C ARG A 87 26.07 9.20 -1.58
N ASP A 88 26.23 10.52 -1.60
CA ASP A 88 25.92 11.37 -0.45
C ASP A 88 24.43 11.29 -0.06
N ALA A 89 23.52 11.28 -1.05
CA ALA A 89 22.09 11.14 -0.82
C ALA A 89 21.71 9.74 -0.30
N SER A 90 22.38 8.69 -0.78
CA SER A 90 22.16 7.32 -0.29
C SER A 90 22.59 7.18 1.17
N GLU A 91 23.75 7.71 1.53
CA GLU A 91 24.28 7.66 2.90
C GLU A 91 23.49 8.52 3.89
N THR A 92 23.05 9.70 3.45
CA THR A 92 22.36 10.67 4.31
C THR A 92 20.86 10.41 4.45
N TRP A 93 20.20 10.05 3.35
CA TRP A 93 18.73 9.96 3.28
C TRP A 93 18.21 8.55 3.05
N GLY A 94 18.97 7.68 2.38
CA GLY A 94 18.50 6.36 1.94
C GLY A 94 17.39 6.39 0.87
N PHE A 95 16.91 7.58 0.50
CA PHE A 95 15.90 7.79 -0.54
C PHE A 95 16.05 9.20 -1.14
N PHE A 96 15.89 9.31 -2.47
CA PHE A 96 15.93 10.56 -3.22
C PHE A 96 15.20 10.40 -4.57
N PRO A 97 14.47 11.42 -5.04
CA PRO A 97 13.91 11.43 -6.39
C PRO A 97 14.98 11.61 -7.47
N LEU A 98 14.76 10.98 -8.62
CA LEU A 98 15.54 11.17 -9.85
C LEU A 98 14.73 11.94 -10.89
N VAL A 99 15.37 12.86 -11.61
CA VAL A 99 14.80 13.53 -12.79
C VAL A 99 15.74 13.36 -14.00
N ASN A 100 15.21 13.55 -15.21
CA ASN A 100 15.94 13.33 -16.47
C ASN A 100 16.61 11.94 -16.54
N HIS A 101 15.97 10.93 -15.95
CA HIS A 101 16.48 9.55 -15.85
C HIS A 101 16.47 8.78 -17.19
N GLY A 102 16.04 9.40 -18.28
CA GLY A 102 16.02 8.79 -19.62
C GLY A 102 14.91 7.76 -19.87
N ILE A 103 14.00 7.54 -18.90
CA ILE A 103 12.82 6.70 -19.10
C ILE A 103 11.71 7.58 -19.69
N PRO A 104 11.13 7.24 -20.85
CA PRO A 104 10.05 8.00 -21.45
C PRO A 104 8.85 8.16 -20.50
N GLU A 105 8.25 9.34 -20.47
CA GLU A 105 7.06 9.62 -19.65
C GLU A 105 5.91 8.65 -19.98
N SER A 106 5.71 8.34 -21.26
CA SER A 106 4.70 7.37 -21.72
C SER A 106 4.85 5.99 -21.08
N ASP A 107 6.07 5.55 -20.80
CA ASP A 107 6.31 4.23 -20.20
C ASP A 107 5.94 4.23 -18.71
N MET A 108 6.21 5.33 -18.00
CA MET A 108 5.77 5.51 -16.61
C MET A 108 4.25 5.63 -16.52
N GLU A 109 3.62 6.37 -17.43
CA GLU A 109 2.16 6.48 -17.52
C GLU A 109 1.51 5.12 -17.81
N ASN A 110 2.06 4.36 -18.76
CA ASN A 110 1.58 3.00 -19.08
C ASN A 110 1.70 2.06 -17.88
N MET A 111 2.79 2.16 -17.10
CA MET A 111 2.94 1.38 -15.87
C MET A 111 1.90 1.76 -14.82
N GLN A 112 1.62 3.06 -14.64
CA GLN A 112 0.59 3.52 -13.72
C GLN A 112 -0.82 3.08 -14.16
N PHE A 113 -1.11 3.16 -15.47
CA PHE A 113 -2.37 2.72 -16.06
C PHE A 113 -2.57 1.21 -15.89
N SER A 114 -1.57 0.41 -16.25
CA SER A 114 -1.63 -1.06 -16.10
C SER A 114 -1.85 -1.49 -14.65
N ARG A 115 -1.13 -0.90 -13.69
CA ARG A 115 -1.34 -1.15 -12.25
C ARG A 115 -2.78 -0.85 -11.84
N THR A 116 -3.30 0.29 -12.25
CA THR A 116 -4.67 0.73 -11.91
C THR A 116 -5.70 -0.25 -12.46
N ASN A 117 -5.54 -0.69 -13.72
CA ASN A 117 -6.44 -1.64 -14.36
C ASN A 117 -6.43 -3.02 -13.69
N VAL A 118 -5.26 -3.50 -13.27
CA VAL A 118 -5.15 -4.78 -12.56
C VAL A 118 -5.92 -4.71 -11.24
N VAL A 119 -5.69 -3.67 -10.43
CA VAL A 119 -6.40 -3.48 -9.16
C VAL A 119 -7.91 -3.44 -9.38
N GLU A 120 -8.38 -2.65 -10.35
CA GLU A 120 -9.81 -2.54 -10.66
C GLU A 120 -10.43 -3.87 -11.14
N SER A 121 -9.69 -4.60 -11.99
CA SER A 121 -10.13 -5.91 -12.48
C SER A 121 -10.23 -6.93 -11.35
N THR A 122 -9.26 -6.94 -10.43
CA THR A 122 -9.29 -7.84 -9.27
C THR A 122 -10.44 -7.56 -8.32
N SER A 123 -10.76 -6.28 -8.06
CA SER A 123 -11.92 -5.93 -7.22
C SER A 123 -13.25 -6.37 -7.86
N LYS A 124 -13.40 -6.21 -9.18
CA LYS A 124 -14.58 -6.70 -9.92
C LYS A 124 -14.71 -8.22 -9.85
N GLU A 125 -13.61 -8.96 -9.97
CA GLU A 125 -13.64 -10.41 -9.87
C GLU A 125 -13.95 -10.91 -8.46
N ASN A 126 -13.37 -10.29 -7.42
CA ASN A 126 -13.70 -10.58 -6.03
C ASN A 126 -15.20 -10.39 -5.77
N LYS A 127 -15.78 -9.28 -6.25
CA LYS A 127 -17.21 -9.01 -6.13
C LYS A 127 -18.08 -10.08 -6.81
N LYS A 128 -17.71 -10.54 -8.01
CA LYS A 128 -18.44 -11.59 -8.74
C LYS A 128 -18.41 -12.94 -8.02
N ARG A 129 -17.24 -13.35 -7.51
CA ARG A 129 -17.08 -14.61 -6.78
C ARG A 129 -17.93 -14.64 -5.51
N ASN A 130 -17.94 -13.54 -4.75
CA ASN A 130 -18.70 -13.43 -3.51
C ASN A 130 -20.23 -13.40 -3.74
N HIS A 131 -20.70 -12.94 -4.90
CA HIS A 131 -22.13 -12.96 -5.25
C HIS A 131 -22.63 -14.34 -5.72
N SER A 132 -21.73 -15.18 -6.25
CA SER A 132 -22.05 -16.52 -6.76
C SER A 132 -22.18 -17.58 -5.67
N ASP A 133 -21.66 -17.33 -4.45
CA ASP A 133 -21.52 -18.35 -3.39
C ASP A 133 -22.71 -18.38 -2.40
N ASN A 134 -23.80 -17.65 -2.69
CA ASN A 134 -25.08 -17.76 -1.94
C ASN A 134 -25.88 -19.04 -2.30
N GLY A 135 -25.20 -20.10 -2.75
CA GLY A 135 -25.76 -21.46 -2.90
C GLY A 135 -25.61 -22.25 -1.59
N PRO A 136 -26.45 -23.26 -1.34
CA PRO A 136 -26.45 -23.96 -0.06
C PRO A 136 -25.11 -24.67 0.17
N ASN A 137 -24.46 -24.26 1.26
CA ASN A 137 -23.26 -24.77 1.90
C ASN A 137 -22.86 -26.20 1.48
N ARG A 138 -21.74 -26.34 0.76
CA ARG A 138 -21.06 -27.63 0.56
C ARG A 138 -19.57 -27.50 0.88
N GLY A 139 -19.22 -27.98 2.07
CA GLY A 139 -18.06 -28.82 2.34
C GLY A 139 -16.68 -28.31 1.91
N ASN A 140 -15.91 -27.91 2.91
CA ASN A 140 -14.46 -27.71 2.90
C ASN A 140 -13.70 -28.66 1.95
N ASN A 141 -12.98 -28.10 0.97
CA ASN A 141 -11.80 -28.71 0.38
C ASN A 141 -10.76 -27.62 0.07
N LEU A 142 -9.90 -27.37 1.05
CA LEU A 142 -8.67 -26.59 0.88
C LEU A 142 -7.66 -27.46 0.12
N SER A 143 -7.70 -27.39 -1.21
CA SER A 143 -6.56 -27.78 -2.05
C SER A 143 -5.93 -26.51 -2.59
N GLY A 144 -4.74 -26.19 -2.07
CA GLY A 144 -3.98 -25.01 -2.44
C GLY A 144 -3.79 -24.94 -3.95
N LYS A 145 -4.33 -23.88 -4.57
CA LYS A 145 -4.02 -23.55 -5.96
C LYS A 145 -2.56 -23.11 -6.02
N LYS A 146 -1.71 -24.01 -6.48
CA LYS A 146 -0.29 -23.81 -6.76
C LYS A 146 -0.17 -22.89 -7.97
N PHE A 147 0.23 -21.63 -7.77
CA PHE A 147 0.58 -20.73 -8.87
C PHE A 147 1.91 -21.20 -9.47
N LYS A 148 1.87 -21.70 -10.71
CA LYS A 148 3.07 -21.94 -11.52
C LYS A 148 3.37 -20.67 -12.29
N TYR A 149 4.50 -20.02 -11.98
CA TYR A 149 5.07 -18.99 -12.84
C TYR A 149 6.05 -19.66 -13.80
N ASN A 150 5.75 -19.62 -15.10
CA ASN A 150 6.68 -19.99 -16.15
C ASN A 150 7.46 -18.74 -16.56
N PHE A 151 8.73 -18.68 -16.21
CA PHE A 151 9.68 -17.79 -16.86
C PHE A 151 10.23 -18.54 -18.08
N GLU A 152 9.65 -18.28 -19.26
CA GLU A 152 10.38 -18.50 -20.50
C GLU A 152 11.24 -17.28 -20.78
N LYS A 153 12.52 -17.58 -21.08
CA LYS A 153 13.62 -16.65 -21.26
C LYS A 153 13.38 -15.73 -22.47
N ALA A 154 13.77 -14.46 -22.32
CA ALA A 154 14.22 -13.59 -23.39
C ALA A 154 15.71 -13.29 -23.17
#